data_AF-A0A1G7FGL8-F1
#
_entry.id   AF-A0A1G7FGL8-F1
#
_cell.length_a   1.000
_cell.length_b   1.000
_cell.length_c   1.000
_cell.angle_alpha   90.00
_cell.angle_beta   90.00
_cell.angle_gamma   90.00
#
_symmetry.space_group_name_H-M   'P 1'
#
loop_
_entity.id
_entity.type
_entity.pdbx_description
1 polymer ?
#
loop_
_entity_poly.entity_id
_entity_poly.type
_entity_poly.pdbx_seq_one_letter_code
_entity_poly.pdbx_strand_id
1 'polypeptide(L)' 'MTVPIPDDWFDTLRGVPCFRLLDGHQETVRTDAAPGEATLAARLAGADCVVLFRERTRLTPGLL' A
#
# COMPACT_ATOMS: atom_id res chain seq x y z
N MET A 1 -5.30 -6.30 11.17
CA MET A 1 -4.65 -5.02 10.87
C MET A 1 -4.99 -4.61 9.47
N THR A 2 -5.21 -3.33 9.21
CA THR A 2 -5.41 -2.77 7.87
C THR A 2 -4.05 -2.44 7.26
N VAL A 3 -3.74 -3.08 6.13
CA VAL A 3 -2.42 -3.07 5.48
C VAL A 3 -2.55 -2.65 4.02
N PRO A 4 -2.62 -1.35 3.71
CA PRO A 4 -2.54 -0.86 2.33
C PRO A 4 -1.15 -1.09 1.72
N ILE A 5 -1.17 -1.51 0.45
CA ILE A 5 -0.01 -1.74 -0.40
C ILE A 5 -0.19 -0.90 -1.68
N PRO A 6 0.29 0.35 -1.70
CA PRO A 6 0.17 1.23 -2.86
C PRO A 6 1.11 0.81 -4.00
N ASP A 7 0.74 1.21 -5.22
CA ASP A 7 1.62 1.22 -6.40
C ASP A 7 2.17 -0.15 -6.88
N ASP A 8 1.42 -1.23 -6.68
CA ASP A 8 1.68 -2.51 -7.33
C ASP A 8 0.97 -2.60 -8.69
N TRP A 9 1.44 -1.82 -9.66
CA TRP A 9 0.76 -1.60 -10.95
C TRP A 9 0.37 -2.86 -11.74
N PHE A 10 1.06 -3.98 -11.51
CA PHE A 10 0.84 -5.23 -12.22
C PHE A 10 0.31 -6.35 -11.32
N ASP A 11 -0.13 -6.03 -10.09
CA ASP A 11 -0.61 -6.98 -9.07
C ASP A 11 0.39 -8.13 -8.82
N THR A 12 1.68 -7.79 -8.77
CA THR A 12 2.78 -8.76 -8.72
C THR A 12 2.99 -9.37 -7.34
N LEU A 13 2.69 -8.61 -6.28
CA LEU A 13 3.00 -9.02 -4.92
C LEU A 13 2.11 -10.18 -4.45
N ARG A 14 0.88 -10.29 -4.96
CA ARG A 14 0.01 -11.44 -4.65
C ARG A 14 0.57 -12.77 -5.16
N GLY A 15 1.42 -12.74 -6.18
CA GLY A 15 2.03 -13.93 -6.77
C GLY A 15 3.26 -14.44 -6.04
N VAL A 16 3.86 -13.67 -5.12
CA VAL A 16 5.08 -14.12 -4.42
C VAL A 16 4.75 -15.02 -3.21
N PRO A 17 5.50 -16.11 -2.98
CA PRO A 17 5.18 -17.05 -1.89
C PRO A 17 5.16 -16.47 -0.48
N CYS A 18 5.83 -15.33 -0.26
CA CYS A 18 5.83 -14.65 1.03
C CYS A 18 4.60 -13.77 1.27
N PHE A 19 3.74 -13.53 0.27
CA PHE A 19 2.51 -12.75 0.45
C PHE A 19 1.59 -13.36 1.51
N ARG A 20 1.59 -14.70 1.61
CA ARG A 20 0.89 -15.47 2.65
C ARG A 20 1.26 -15.08 4.09
N LEU A 21 2.39 -14.39 4.29
CA LEU A 21 2.75 -13.89 5.63
C LEU A 21 1.81 -12.78 6.10
N LEU A 22 0.99 -12.21 5.20
CA LEU A 22 -0.06 -11.25 5.51
C LEU A 22 -1.42 -11.89 5.78
N ASP A 23 -1.54 -13.22 5.69
CA ASP A 23 -2.81 -13.93 5.91
C ASP A 23 -3.39 -13.60 7.31
N GLY A 24 -4.69 -13.27 7.35
CA GLY A 24 -5.37 -12.84 8.58
C GLY A 24 -5.28 -11.34 8.86
N HIS A 25 -4.67 -10.56 7.98
CA HIS A 25 -4.80 -9.11 7.93
C HIS A 25 -5.82 -8.66 6.89
N GLN A 26 -6.16 -7.37 6.88
CA GLN A 26 -7.01 -6.75 5.87
C GLN A 26 -6.09 -5.99 4.90
N GLU A 27 -5.60 -6.70 3.89
CA GLU A 27 -4.72 -6.12 2.88
C GLU A 27 -5.50 -5.42 1.76
N THR A 28 -4.99 -4.27 1.32
CA THR A 28 -5.52 -3.55 0.15
C THR A 28 -4.39 -3.26 -0.82
N VAL A 29 -4.25 -4.09 -1.85
CA VAL A 29 -3.30 -3.88 -2.95
C VAL A 29 -3.91 -2.93 -3.97
N ARG A 30 -3.18 -1.87 -4.32
CA ARG A 30 -3.59 -0.89 -5.34
C ARG A 30 -2.70 -1.03 -6.56
N THR A 31 -3.33 -1.24 -7.71
CA THR A 31 -2.66 -1.39 -9.01
C THR A 31 -2.60 -0.07 -9.79
N ASP A 32 -2.89 1.05 -9.14
CA ASP A 32 -2.93 2.38 -9.73
C ASP A 32 -2.15 3.39 -8.88
N ALA A 33 -1.56 4.38 -9.55
CA ALA A 33 -0.89 5.49 -8.88
C ALA A 33 -1.91 6.44 -8.26
N ALA A 34 -1.67 6.85 -7.01
CA ALA A 34 -2.44 7.91 -6.39
C ALA A 34 -2.18 9.23 -7.17
N PRO A 35 -3.21 9.95 -7.65
CA PRO A 35 -3.03 11.19 -8.43
C PRO A 35 -2.37 12.35 -7.67
N GLY A 36 -2.18 12.23 -6.36
CA GLY A 36 -1.58 13.25 -5.51
C GLY A 36 -1.65 12.88 -4.04
N GLU A 37 -1.05 13.73 -3.21
CA GLU A 37 -0.88 13.50 -1.77
C GLU A 37 -2.22 13.37 -1.04
N ALA A 38 -3.21 14.20 -1.34
CA ALA A 38 -4.54 14.11 -0.70
C ALA A 38 -5.24 12.76 -0.95
N THR A 39 -5.14 12.25 -2.17
CA THR A 39 -5.67 10.93 -2.50
C THR A 39 -4.88 9.83 -1.80
N LEU A 40 -3.55 9.96 -1.75
CA LEU A 40 -2.71 9.00 -1.02
C LEU A 40 -3.04 9.00 0.48
N ALA A 41 -3.17 10.17 1.11
CA ALA A 41 -3.57 10.30 2.51
C ALA A 41 -4.92 9.62 2.77
N ALA A 42 -5.92 9.85 1.92
CA ALA A 42 -7.21 9.18 2.05
C ALA A 42 -7.12 7.65 1.89
N ARG A 43 -6.21 7.16 1.04
CA ARG A 43 -5.97 5.71 0.84
C ARG A 43 -5.22 5.07 2.01
N LEU A 44 -4.40 5.83 2.72
CA LEU A 44 -3.61 5.38 3.87
C LEU A 44 -4.31 5.64 5.21
N ALA A 45 -5.40 6.42 5.22
CA ALA A 45 -6.12 6.78 6.42
C ALA A 45 -6.62 5.53 7.18
N GLY A 46 -6.32 5.48 8.48
CA GLY A 46 -6.69 4.35 9.34
C GLY A 46 -5.87 3.08 9.14
N ALA A 47 -4.80 3.12 8.34
CA ALA A 47 -3.87 2.01 8.21
C ALA A 47 -3.11 1.77 9.52
N ASP A 48 -3.00 0.51 9.94
CA ASP A 48 -2.13 0.13 11.05
C ASP A 48 -0.66 0.05 10.61
N CYS A 49 -0.42 -0.32 9.35
CA CYS A 49 0.89 -0.30 8.71
C CYS A 49 0.78 -0.14 7.20
N VAL A 50 1.85 0.32 6.54
CA VAL A 50 1.91 0.50 5.08
C VAL A 50 3.06 -0.31 4.52
N VAL A 51 2.80 -1.13 3.49
CA VAL A 51 3.85 -1.87 2.77
C VAL A 51 4.23 -1.10 1.51
N LEU A 52 5.41 -0.48 1.52
CA LEU A 52 5.91 0.26 0.36
C LEU A 52 6.56 -0.67 -0.65
N PHE A 53 6.21 -0.50 -1.93
CA PHE A 53 6.88 -1.19 -3.01
C PHE A 53 7.99 -0.33 -3.61
N ARG A 54 9.20 -0.50 -3.06
CA ARG A 54 10.39 0.26 -3.50
C ARG A 54 10.13 1.78 -3.40
N GLU A 55 10.64 2.57 -4.33
CA GLU A 55 10.52 4.03 -4.39
C GLU A 55 9.24 4.56 -5.07
N ARG A 56 8.26 3.70 -5.38
CA ARG A 56 7.07 4.09 -6.16
C ARG A 56 6.14 5.05 -5.42
N THR A 57 6.05 4.92 -4.11
CA THR A 57 5.27 5.80 -3.24
C THR A 57 6.21 6.61 -2.36
N ARG A 58 6.14 7.94 -2.45
CA ARG A 58 6.91 8.84 -1.58
C ARG A 58 6.10 9.15 -0.32
N LEU A 59 6.63 8.79 0.84
CA LEU A 59 6.12 9.28 2.12
C LEU A 59 6.73 10.67 2.40
N THR A 60 5.87 11.68 2.46
CA THR A 60 6.23 13.06 2.80
C THR A 60 5.82 13.35 4.25
N PRO A 61 6.34 14.42 4.87
CA PRO A 61 5.89 14.84 6.19
C PRO A 61 4.38 15.13 6.29
N GLY A 62 3.70 15.46 5.17
CA GLY A 62 2.25 15.67 5.14
C GLY A 62 1.42 14.39 5.23
N LEU A 63 2.07 13.21 5.13
CA LEU A 63 1.44 11.89 5.22
C LEU A 63 1.66 11.19 6.57
N LEU A 64 2.35 11.85 7.52
CA LEU A 64 2.64 11.36 8.87
C LEU A 64 1.77 12.09 9.91
#